data_AF-A2C2E0-F1
#
_entry.id   AF-A2C2E0-F1
#
_cell.length_a   1.000
_cell.length_b   1.000
_cell.length_c   1.000
_cell.angle_alpha   90.00
_cell.angle_beta   90.00
_cell.angle_gamma   90.00
#
_symmetry.space_group_name_H-M   'P 1'
#
loop_
_entity.id
_entity.type
_entity.pdbx_description
1 polymer ?
#
loop_
_entity_poly.entity_id
_entity_poly.type
_entity_poly.pdbx_seq_one_letter_code
_entity_poly.pdbx_strand_id
1 'polypeptide(L)' 'MTFNVARLRVKELAEALSVDPPEIIATCTLLQIPASSPLSSLTVEQSKEIIDYIQKTNPKQNIDEE' A
#
# COMPACT_ATOMS: atom_id res chain seq x y z
N MET A 1 -11.48 -8.35 15.76
CA MET A 1 -10.01 -8.22 15.68
C MET A 1 -9.69 -6.74 15.62
N THR A 2 -8.91 -6.23 16.56
CA THR A 2 -8.51 -4.82 16.61
C THR A 2 -7.58 -4.55 15.46
N PHE A 3 -8.04 -3.79 14.46
CA PHE A 3 -7.15 -3.14 13.50
C PHE A 3 -6.27 -2.20 14.31
N ASN A 4 -5.10 -2.70 14.72
CA ASN A 4 -4.04 -1.83 15.19
C ASN A 4 -3.85 -0.82 14.06
N VAL A 5 -4.01 0.45 14.38
CA VAL A 5 -3.61 1.60 13.54
C VAL A 5 -2.07 1.62 13.51
N ALA A 6 -1.46 0.46 13.23
CA ALA A 6 -0.05 0.29 13.08
C ALA A 6 0.29 0.91 11.73
N ARG A 7 1.17 1.90 11.75
CA ARG A 7 1.78 2.47 10.56
C ARG A 7 2.28 1.31 9.69
N LEU A 8 1.55 0.96 8.63
CA LEU A 8 1.95 -0.10 7.73
C LEU A 8 3.20 0.39 6.99
N ARG A 9 4.21 -0.46 6.93
CA ARG A 9 5.38 -0.20 6.09
C ARG A 9 5.04 -0.53 4.65
N VAL A 10 5.72 0.14 3.71
CA VAL A 10 5.59 -0.12 2.27
C VAL A 10 5.70 -1.62 1.94
N LYS A 11 6.63 -2.34 2.58
CA LYS A 11 6.80 -3.80 2.42
C LYS A 11 5.57 -4.59 2.88
N GLU A 12 5.02 -4.27 4.05
CA GLU A 12 3.85 -4.95 4.59
C GLU A 12 2.62 -4.71 3.71
N LEU A 13 2.49 -3.47 3.20
CA LEU A 13 1.42 -3.11 2.27
C LEU A 13 1.56 -3.87 0.94
N ALA A 14 2.79 -3.97 0.42
CA ALA A 14 3.11 -4.74 -0.78
C ALA A 14 2.75 -6.22 -0.62
N GLU A 15 3.11 -6.82 0.52
CA GLU A 15 2.78 -8.21 0.84
C GLU A 15 1.26 -8.42 0.99
N ALA A 16 0.57 -7.53 1.68
CA ALA A 16 -0.89 -7.60 1.83
C ALA A 16 -1.65 -7.47 0.51
N LEU A 17 -1.12 -6.67 -0.41
CA LEU A 17 -1.66 -6.48 -1.76
C LEU A 17 -1.13 -7.48 -2.78
N SER A 18 -0.22 -8.39 -2.39
CA SER A 18 0.51 -9.29 -3.29
C SER A 18 1.08 -8.58 -4.53
N VAL A 19 1.62 -7.38 -4.32
CA VAL A 19 2.32 -6.59 -5.34
C VAL A 19 3.78 -6.41 -4.95
N ASP A 20 4.61 -6.10 -5.94
CA ASP A 20 6.02 -5.87 -5.70
C ASP A 20 6.25 -4.57 -4.91
N PRO A 21 7.13 -4.57 -3.88
CA PRO A 21 7.54 -3.35 -3.19
C PRO A 21 7.96 -2.18 -4.10
N PRO A 22 8.69 -2.38 -5.22
CA PRO A 22 8.98 -1.30 -6.17
C PRO A 22 7.72 -0.70 -6.82
N GLU A 23 6.64 -1.47 -7.01
CA GLU A 23 5.37 -0.96 -7.55
C GLU A 23 4.68 -0.04 -6.54
N ILE A 24 4.71 -0.40 -5.26
CA ILE A 24 4.26 0.50 -4.18
C ILE A 24 5.10 1.77 -4.13
N ILE A 25 6.44 1.67 -4.24
CA ILE A 25 7.34 2.83 -4.19
C ILE A 25 7.09 3.75 -5.39
N ALA A 26 6.85 3.19 -6.58
CA ALA A 26 6.48 3.96 -7.76
C ALA A 26 5.14 4.70 -7.53
N THR A 27 4.14 4.00 -6.98
CA THR A 27 2.85 4.59 -6.62
C THR A 27 2.99 5.69 -5.56
N CYS A 28 3.80 5.47 -4.52
CA CYS A 28 4.13 6.49 -3.54
C CYS A 28 4.74 7.73 -4.21
N THR A 29 5.65 7.53 -5.16
CA THR A 29 6.28 8.62 -5.91
C THR A 29 5.26 9.38 -6.74
N LEU A 30 4.31 8.68 -7.39
CA LEU A 30 3.23 9.28 -8.17
C LEU A 30 2.26 10.09 -7.30
N LEU A 31 1.93 9.58 -6.11
CA LEU A 31 1.08 10.23 -5.12
C LEU A 31 1.82 11.30 -4.30
N GLN A 32 3.06 11.62 -4.65
CA GLN A 32 3.93 12.56 -3.92
C GLN A 32 4.14 12.22 -2.44
N ILE A 33 4.03 10.94 -2.09
CA ILE A 33 4.28 10.40 -0.77
C ILE A 33 5.80 10.21 -0.60
N PRO A 34 6.42 10.76 0.47
CA PRO A 34 7.86 10.66 0.71
C PRO A 34 8.27 9.28 1.23
N ALA A 35 7.92 8.22 0.48
CA ALA A 35 8.25 6.84 0.80
C ALA A 35 9.14 6.26 -0.30
N SER A 36 10.44 6.45 -0.15
CA SER A 36 11.47 5.98 -1.08
C SER A 36 12.06 4.62 -0.69
N SER A 37 11.46 3.91 0.27
CA SER A 37 12.01 2.65 0.78
C SER A 37 10.93 1.68 1.27
N PRO A 38 11.15 0.35 1.13
CA PRO A 38 10.21 -0.67 1.62
C PRO A 38 9.97 -0.62 3.14
N LEU A 39 10.93 -0.07 3.88
CA LEU A 39 10.87 0.09 5.33
C LEU A 39 10.23 1.41 5.76
N SER A 40 9.92 2.31 4.83
CA SER A 40 9.26 3.57 5.15
C SER A 40 7.88 3.31 5.73
N SER A 41 7.57 3.98 6.83
CA SER A 41 6.27 3.91 7.49
C SER A 41 5.29 4.84 6.80
N LEU A 42 4.18 4.30 6.32
CA LEU A 42 3.09 5.07 5.72
C LEU A 42 2.04 5.40 6.80
N THR A 43 1.38 6.54 6.66
CA THR A 43 0.16 6.83 7.43
C THR A 43 -1.02 6.06 6.87
N VAL A 44 -2.09 5.93 7.66
CA VAL A 44 -3.30 5.22 7.22
C VAL A 44 -3.91 5.86 5.97
N GLU A 45 -3.92 7.19 5.88
CA GLU A 45 -4.39 7.92 4.69
C GLU A 45 -3.54 7.58 3.46
N GLN A 46 -2.20 7.64 3.59
CA GLN A 46 -1.27 7.31 2.51
C GLN A 46 -1.45 5.87 2.03
N SER A 47 -1.54 4.92 2.97
CA SER A 47 -1.78 3.51 2.65
C SER A 47 -3.10 3.34 1.89
N LYS A 48 -4.17 4.01 2.32
CA LYS A 48 -5.47 3.95 1.63
C LYS A 48 -5.39 4.51 0.21
N GLU A 49 -4.73 5.65 0.00
CA GLU A 49 -4.59 6.22 -1.34
C GLU A 49 -3.80 5.30 -2.27
N ILE A 50 -2.73 4.68 -1.77
CA ILE A 50 -1.95 3.70 -2.53
C ILE A 50 -2.80 2.48 -2.88
N ILE A 51 -3.54 1.92 -1.91
CA ILE A 51 -4.43 0.78 -2.13
C ILE A 51 -5.47 1.12 -3.20
N ASP A 52 -6.14 2.27 -3.07
CA ASP A 52 -7.16 2.72 -4.02
C ASP A 52 -6.58 2.88 -5.44
N TYR A 53 -5.39 3.47 -5.55
CA TYR A 53 -4.71 3.63 -6.83
C TYR A 53 -4.35 2.29 -7.48
N ILE A 54 -3.81 1.35 -6.70
CA ILE A 54 -3.41 0.02 -7.17
C ILE A 54 -4.64 -0.79 -7.53
N GLN A 55 -5.72 -0.76 -6.75
CA GLN A 55 -6.96 -1.45 -7.09
C GLN A 55 -7.60 -0.89 -8.37
N LYS A 56 -7.52 0.43 -8.59
CA LYS A 56 -7.97 1.05 -9.84
C LYS A 56 -7.10 0.67 -11.05
N THR A 57 -5.79 0.58 -10.87
CA THR A 57 -4.82 0.24 -11.92
C THR A 57 -4.80 -1.26 -12.23
N ASN A 58 -4.93 -2.09 -11.20
CA ASN A 58 -4.91 -3.55 -11.24
C ASN A 58 -6.20 -4.10 -10.61
N PRO A 59 -7.33 -4.15 -11.34
CA PRO A 59 -8.61 -4.68 -10.84
C PRO A 59 -8.59 -6.20 -10.53
N LYS A 60 -7.43 -6.87 -10.66
CA LYS A 60 -7.25 -8.30 -10.40
C LYS A 60 -7.03 -8.66 -8.93
N GLN A 61 -6.98 -7.69 -8.01
CA GLN A 61 -6.80 -7.92 -6.58
C GLN A 61 -8.06 -7.53 -5.80
N ASN A 62 -9.20 -8.10 -6.18
CA ASN A 62 -10.36 -8.24 -5.31
C ASN A 62 -10.30 -9.63 -4.67
N ILE A 63 -9.55 -9.76 -3.58
CA ILE A 63 -9.80 -10.84 -2.62
C ILE A 63 -10.60 -10.16 -1.51
N ASP A 64 -11.89 -10.07 -1.77
CA ASP A 64 -12.92 -10.07 -0.73
C ASP A 64 -12.64 -11.36 0.07
N GLU A 65 -12.11 -11.22 1.29
CA GLU A 65 -12.17 -12.31 2.25
C GLU A 65 -13.40 -12.03 3.13
N GLU A 66 -14.39 -12.90 2.94
CA GLU A 66 -15.76 -12.97 3.48
C GLU A 66 -15.88 -12.78 5.00
#